data_AF-A0A2E3J732-F1
#
_entry.id   AF-A0A2E3J732-F1
#
_cell.length_a   1.000
_cell.length_b   1.000
_cell.length_c   1.000
_cell.angle_alpha   90.00
_cell.angle_beta   90.00
_cell.angle_gamma   90.00
#
_symmetry.space_group_name_H-M   'P 1'
#
loop_
_entity.id
_entity.type
_entity.pdbx_description
1 polymer ?
#
loop_
_entity_poly.entity_id
_entity_poly.type
_entity_poly.pdbx_seq_one_letter_code
_entity_poly.pdbx_strand_id
1 'polypeptide(L)'
;MVSAVLVHSLNVTIYALKIAEGLGYTREHSIELCVAALVHDLGMLDIPFQIFAKGTFDLKDIALLRKHPGHTCDALKEHSAESCCWLADIVVQEHEREDGTGYPGGLSGKEIHKYAKIIGIADT
;
A
#
# COMPACT_ATOMS: atom_id res chain seq x y z
N MET A 1 7.72 8.85 13.46
CA MET A 1 7.36 8.61 12.05
C MET A 1 7.68 7.17 11.65
N VAL A 2 8.96 6.78 11.53
CA VAL A 2 9.35 5.39 11.15
C VAL A 2 8.65 4.30 11.97
N SER A 3 8.66 4.43 13.30
CA SER A 3 7.97 3.43 14.17
C SER A 3 6.45 3.38 13.95
N ALA A 4 5.82 4.48 13.57
CA ALA A 4 4.37 4.51 13.32
C ALA A 4 4.04 3.79 12.00
N VAL A 5 4.80 4.07 10.94
CA VAL A 5 4.67 3.39 9.64
C VAL A 5 4.85 1.88 9.82
N LEU A 6 5.92 1.44 10.52
CA LEU A 6 6.17 0.02 10.75
C LEU A 6 5.04 -0.68 11.52
N VAL A 7 4.53 -0.06 12.59
CA VAL A 7 3.41 -0.64 13.37
C VAL A 7 2.15 -0.72 12.52
N HIS A 8 1.87 0.30 11.73
CA HIS A 8 0.75 0.32 10.81
C HIS A 8 0.87 -0.77 9.74
N SER A 9 1.99 -0.87 9.03
CA SER A 9 2.22 -1.91 8.02
C SER A 9 2.14 -3.33 8.60
N LEU A 10 2.60 -3.54 9.84
CA LEU A 10 2.44 -4.83 10.53
C LEU A 10 0.96 -5.15 10.80
N ASN A 11 0.17 -4.18 11.26
CA ASN A 11 -1.26 -4.38 11.51
C ASN A 11 -2.00 -4.70 10.20
N VAL A 12 -1.76 -3.92 9.14
CA VAL A 12 -2.33 -4.15 7.81
C VAL A 12 -1.95 -5.55 7.30
N THR A 13 -0.68 -5.95 7.47
CA THR A 13 -0.22 -7.30 7.09
C THR A 13 -0.99 -8.40 7.83
N ILE A 14 -1.21 -8.26 9.13
CA ILE A 14 -1.96 -9.24 9.93
C ILE A 14 -3.41 -9.35 9.43
N TYR A 15 -4.07 -8.22 9.18
CA TYR A 15 -5.44 -8.21 8.67
C TYR A 15 -5.52 -8.78 7.25
N ALA A 16 -4.61 -8.41 6.36
CA ALA A 16 -4.53 -8.92 5.01
C ALA A 16 -4.36 -10.45 4.98
N LEU A 17 -3.49 -11.00 5.86
CA LEU A 17 -3.31 -12.44 5.99
C LEU A 17 -4.54 -13.16 6.54
N LYS A 18 -5.29 -12.53 7.46
CA LYS A 18 -6.56 -13.08 7.94
C LYS A 18 -7.63 -13.11 6.86
N ILE A 19 -7.69 -12.08 6.01
CA ILE A 19 -8.56 -12.07 4.83
C ILE A 19 -8.15 -13.19 3.87
N ALA A 20 -6.85 -13.33 3.58
CA ALA A 20 -6.33 -14.37 2.70
C ALA A 20 -6.61 -15.79 3.19
N GLU A 21 -6.53 -16.02 4.51
CA GLU A 21 -6.92 -17.29 5.14
C GLU A 21 -8.41 -17.61 4.86
N GLY A 22 -9.30 -16.63 5.05
CA GLY A 22 -10.72 -16.78 4.73
C GLY A 22 -11.01 -17.02 3.24
N LEU A 23 -10.13 -16.53 2.35
CA LEU A 23 -10.19 -16.76 0.91
C LEU A 23 -9.52 -18.07 0.46
N GLY A 24 -8.94 -18.84 1.39
CA GLY A 24 -8.28 -20.12 1.08
C GLY A 24 -6.98 -19.97 0.29
N TYR A 25 -6.24 -18.87 0.47
CA TYR A 25 -4.93 -18.70 -0.18
C TYR A 25 -3.95 -19.78 0.25
N THR A 26 -3.14 -20.24 -0.72
CA THR A 26 -2.02 -21.14 -0.42
C THR A 26 -0.95 -20.41 0.38
N ARG A 27 0.01 -21.18 0.91
CA ARG A 27 1.14 -20.60 1.65
C ARG A 27 1.95 -19.65 0.77
N GLU A 28 2.14 -19.99 -0.50
CA GLU A 28 2.90 -19.21 -1.46
C GLU A 28 2.22 -17.85 -1.69
N HIS A 29 0.93 -17.84 -2.04
CA HIS A 29 0.16 -16.60 -2.20
C HIS A 29 0.08 -15.77 -0.91
N SER A 30 0.02 -16.42 0.25
CA SER A 30 0.04 -15.74 1.55
C SER A 30 1.38 -15.06 1.82
N ILE A 31 2.49 -15.70 1.45
CA ILE A 31 3.83 -15.09 1.56
C ILE A 31 3.96 -13.88 0.63
N GLU A 32 3.50 -13.98 -0.61
CA GLU A 32 3.52 -12.85 -1.53
C GLU A 32 2.68 -11.66 -1.02
N LEU A 33 1.45 -11.93 -0.56
CA LEU A 33 0.60 -10.90 0.04
C LEU A 33 1.24 -10.30 1.29
N CYS A 34 1.87 -11.12 2.14
CA CYS A 34 2.58 -10.66 3.33
C CYS A 34 3.67 -9.63 2.98
N VAL A 35 4.50 -9.95 1.99
CA VAL A 35 5.59 -9.05 1.58
C VAL A 35 5.02 -7.76 0.98
N ALA A 36 4.01 -7.85 0.11
CA ALA A 36 3.35 -6.67 -0.45
C ALA A 36 2.72 -5.77 0.62
N ALA A 37 1.97 -6.37 1.57
CA ALA A 37 1.34 -5.64 2.67
C ALA A 37 2.36 -5.03 3.64
N LEU A 38 3.51 -5.66 3.85
CA LEU A 38 4.51 -5.13 4.77
C LEU A 38 5.20 -3.87 4.23
N VAL A 39 5.33 -3.75 2.91
CA VAL A 39 6.05 -2.66 2.25
C VAL A 39 5.16 -1.61 1.60
N HIS A 40 3.84 -1.80 1.64
CA HIS A 40 2.84 -0.98 0.94
C HIS A 40 3.05 0.53 1.16
N ASP A 41 3.32 0.88 2.41
CA ASP A 41 3.34 2.26 2.88
C ASP A 41 4.74 2.88 3.04
N LEU A 42 5.80 2.26 2.47
CA LEU A 42 7.18 2.76 2.64
C LEU A 42 7.36 4.20 2.16
N GLY A 43 6.65 4.60 1.10
CA GLY A 43 6.68 5.94 0.54
C GLY A 43 6.18 7.04 1.49
N MET A 44 5.54 6.67 2.61
CA MET A 44 5.18 7.62 3.68
C MET A 44 6.41 8.21 4.36
N LEU A 45 7.57 7.56 4.27
CA LEU A 45 8.84 8.07 4.81
C LEU A 45 9.36 9.30 4.05
N ASP A 46 8.95 9.47 2.80
CA ASP A 46 9.32 10.60 1.94
C ASP A 46 8.35 11.78 2.07
N ILE A 47 7.28 11.63 2.84
CA ILE A 47 6.34 12.71 3.10
C ILE A 47 6.92 13.65 4.19
N PRO A 48 6.96 14.98 3.97
CA PRO A 48 7.50 15.92 4.94
C PRO A 48 6.82 15.83 6.30
N PHE A 49 7.61 15.68 7.37
CA PHE A 49 7.12 15.53 8.74
C PHE A 49 6.18 16.67 9.18
N GLN A 50 6.40 17.88 8.66
CA GLN A 50 5.60 19.07 8.95
C GLN A 50 4.12 18.88 8.61
N ILE A 51 3.78 18.02 7.64
CA ILE A 51 2.39 17.71 7.30
C ILE A 51 1.72 17.02 8.49
N PHE A 52 2.34 15.97 9.03
CA PHE A 52 1.81 15.22 10.18
C PHE A 52 1.72 16.07 11.46
N ALA A 53 2.63 17.03 11.63
CA ALA A 53 2.64 17.91 12.81
C ALA A 53 1.46 18.90 12.87
N LYS A 54 0.74 19.14 11.76
CA LYS A 54 -0.39 20.08 11.70
C LYS A 54 -1.64 19.60 12.44
N GLY A 55 -1.81 18.29 12.63
CA GLY A 55 -2.97 17.67 13.29
C GLY A 55 -4.28 17.73 12.49
N THR A 56 -4.42 18.64 11.52
CA THR A 56 -5.50 18.70 10.54
C THR A 56 -4.88 18.83 9.15
N PHE A 57 -5.45 18.12 8.17
CA PHE A 57 -4.94 18.11 6.80
C PHE A 57 -5.86 18.95 5.90
N ASP A 58 -5.27 19.93 5.22
CA ASP A 58 -5.96 20.63 4.13
C ASP A 58 -5.87 19.85 2.81
N LEU A 59 -6.51 20.37 1.75
CA LEU A 59 -6.49 19.72 0.43
C LEU A 59 -5.07 19.58 -0.16
N LYS A 60 -4.13 20.46 0.19
CA LYS A 60 -2.74 20.37 -0.29
C LYS A 60 -1.98 19.30 0.47
N ASP A 61 -2.21 19.19 1.79
CA ASP A 61 -1.68 18.13 2.63
C ASP A 61 -2.14 16.76 2.14
N ILE A 62 -3.45 16.61 1.86
CA ILE A 62 -4.01 15.39 1.30
C ILE A 62 -3.39 15.08 -0.07
N ALA A 63 -3.25 16.08 -0.95
CA ALA A 63 -2.63 15.88 -2.26
C ALA A 63 -1.16 15.42 -2.18
N LEU A 64 -0.43 15.83 -1.14
CA LEU A 64 0.93 15.35 -0.87
C LEU A 64 0.92 13.94 -0.30
N LEU A 65 0.05 13.66 0.68
CA LEU A 65 -0.10 12.33 1.26
C LEU A 65 -0.45 11.29 0.19
N ARG A 66 -1.34 11.60 -0.75
CA ARG A 66 -1.73 10.70 -1.86
C ARG A 66 -0.61 10.34 -2.83
N LYS A 67 0.60 10.90 -2.67
CA LYS A 67 1.78 10.53 -3.46
C LYS A 67 2.55 9.33 -2.91
N HIS A 68 2.32 8.93 -1.65
CA HIS A 68 3.08 7.83 -1.04
C HIS A 68 3.05 6.51 -1.83
N PRO A 69 1.96 6.10 -2.52
CA PRO A 69 2.00 4.83 -3.26
C PRO A 69 2.99 4.91 -4.43
N GLY A 70 3.09 6.09 -5.05
CA GLY A 70 4.07 6.38 -6.09
C GLY A 70 5.49 6.37 -5.55
N HIS A 71 5.73 7.01 -4.39
CA HIS A 71 7.04 6.96 -3.73
C HIS A 71 7.44 5.53 -3.34
N THR A 72 6.51 4.71 -2.83
CA THR A 72 6.76 3.27 -2.57
C THR A 72 7.18 2.57 -3.87
N CYS A 73 6.44 2.80 -4.96
CA CYS A 73 6.73 2.22 -6.27
C CYS A 73 8.14 2.57 -6.75
N ASP A 74 8.52 3.85 -6.66
CA ASP A 74 9.83 4.36 -7.07
C ASP A 74 10.95 3.76 -6.21
N ALA A 75 10.80 3.75 -4.88
CA ALA A 75 11.77 3.18 -3.96
C ALA A 75 11.98 1.67 -4.21
N LEU A 76 10.91 0.92 -4.48
CA LEU A 76 11.01 -0.50 -4.82
C LEU A 76 11.73 -0.70 -6.16
N LYS A 77 11.45 0.11 -7.17
CA LYS A 77 12.13 0.02 -8.47
C LYS A 77 13.61 0.38 -8.38
N GLU A 78 13.99 1.32 -7.52
CA GLU A 78 15.38 1.76 -7.36
C GLU A 78 16.23 0.81 -6.50
N HIS A 79 15.64 0.24 -5.45
CA HIS A 79 16.42 -0.43 -4.40
C HIS A 79 16.15 -1.92 -4.23
N SER A 80 15.15 -2.49 -4.90
CA SER A 80 14.88 -3.93 -4.81
C SER A 80 15.59 -4.73 -5.91
N ALA A 81 15.75 -6.03 -5.68
CA ALA A 81 16.21 -6.95 -6.72
C ALA A 81 15.16 -7.05 -7.84
N GLU A 82 15.57 -7.33 -9.07
CA GLU A 82 14.67 -7.48 -10.22
C GLU A 82 13.53 -8.49 -9.96
N SER A 83 13.79 -9.53 -9.17
CA SER A 83 12.79 -10.52 -8.75
C SER A 83 11.66 -9.95 -7.89
N CYS A 84 11.78 -8.71 -7.42
CA CYS A 84 10.82 -8.02 -6.56
C CYS A 84 10.03 -6.93 -7.29
N CYS A 85 10.26 -6.70 -8.58
CA CYS A 85 9.57 -5.64 -9.34
C CYS A 85 8.04 -5.76 -9.30
N TRP A 86 7.51 -6.98 -9.19
CA TRP A 86 6.07 -7.25 -9.06
C TRP A 86 5.44 -6.56 -7.83
N LEU A 87 6.21 -6.29 -6.76
CA LEU A 87 5.71 -5.57 -5.59
C LEU A 87 5.28 -4.16 -5.95
N ALA A 88 6.08 -3.47 -6.76
CA ALA A 88 5.86 -2.08 -7.16
C ALA A 88 4.54 -1.90 -7.92
N ASP A 89 4.17 -2.90 -8.74
CA ASP A 89 2.91 -2.89 -9.49
C ASP A 89 1.69 -3.11 -8.61
N ILE A 90 1.85 -3.75 -7.44
CA ILE A 90 0.76 -4.04 -6.51
C ILE A 90 0.54 -2.88 -5.54
N VAL A 91 1.61 -2.46 -4.85
CA VAL A 91 1.51 -1.48 -3.76
C VAL A 91 1.04 -0.12 -4.24
N VAL A 92 1.41 0.27 -5.46
CA VAL A 92 0.94 1.53 -6.06
C VAL A 92 -0.59 1.59 -6.19
N GLN A 93 -1.27 0.43 -6.16
CA GLN A 93 -2.71 0.31 -6.34
C GLN A 93 -3.50 0.17 -5.03
N GLU A 94 -2.86 0.27 -3.86
CA GLU A 94 -3.51 0.00 -2.56
C GLU A 94 -4.71 0.92 -2.26
N HIS A 95 -4.70 2.13 -2.83
CA HIS A 95 -5.79 3.09 -2.73
C HIS A 95 -6.72 3.10 -3.94
N GLU A 96 -6.57 2.15 -4.87
CA GLU A 96 -7.55 1.93 -5.91
C GLU A 96 -8.84 1.35 -5.32
N ARG A 97 -9.97 1.62 -5.98
CA ARG A 97 -11.30 1.26 -5.50
C ARG A 97 -12.09 0.60 -6.61
N GLU A 98 -12.90 -0.41 -6.27
CA GLU A 98 -13.65 -1.22 -7.25
C GLU A 98 -14.50 -0.38 -8.21
N ASP A 99 -14.96 0.79 -7.76
CA ASP A 99 -15.78 1.75 -8.51
C ASP A 99 -14.98 2.79 -9.33
N GLY A 100 -13.64 2.72 -9.32
CA GLY A 100 -12.76 3.64 -10.03
C GLY A 100 -12.56 5.00 -9.36
N THR A 101 -13.05 5.20 -8.12
CA THR A 101 -12.88 6.46 -7.38
C THR A 101 -11.53 6.59 -6.67
N GLY A 102 -10.73 5.53 -6.75
CA GLY A 102 -9.41 5.42 -6.13
C GLY A 102 -8.31 6.23 -6.82
N TYR A 103 -7.07 5.98 -6.40
CA TYR A 103 -5.88 6.65 -6.92
C TYR A 103 -4.65 5.73 -6.81
N PRO A 104 -3.56 6.00 -7.56
CA PRO A 104 -3.34 7.13 -8.48
C PRO A 104 -3.84 6.92 -9.92
N GLY A 105 -4.07 5.68 -10.34
CA GLY A 105 -4.45 5.31 -11.70
C GLY A 105 -5.96 5.38 -11.98
N GLY A 106 -6.82 5.38 -10.95
CA GLY A 106 -8.27 5.32 -11.12
C GLY A 106 -8.72 3.99 -11.71
N LEU A 107 -8.02 2.92 -11.34
CA LEU A 107 -8.29 1.56 -11.80
C LEU A 107 -9.61 1.06 -11.21
N SER A 108 -10.31 0.20 -11.94
CA SER A 108 -11.61 -0.32 -11.53
C SER A 108 -11.69 -1.84 -11.66
N GLY A 109 -12.55 -2.47 -10.86
CA GLY A 109 -12.89 -3.88 -11.02
C GLY A 109 -11.67 -4.80 -11.18
N LYS A 110 -11.57 -5.45 -12.34
CA LYS A 110 -10.52 -6.45 -12.63
C LYS A 110 -9.15 -5.85 -12.96
N GLU A 111 -9.06 -4.54 -13.12
CA GLU A 111 -7.80 -3.84 -13.38
C GLU A 111 -6.92 -3.78 -12.12
N ILE A 112 -7.54 -3.82 -10.94
CA ILE A 112 -6.85 -3.77 -9.65
C ILE A 112 -6.34 -5.16 -9.29
N HIS A 113 -5.06 -5.25 -8.93
CA HIS A 113 -4.45 -6.49 -8.49
C HIS A 113 -5.15 -7.05 -7.24
N LYS A 114 -5.38 -8.36 -7.20
CA LYS A 114 -6.07 -9.04 -6.08
C LYS A 114 -5.46 -8.74 -4.71
N TYR A 115 -4.12 -8.62 -4.62
CA TYR A 115 -3.45 -8.28 -3.38
C TYR A 115 -3.65 -6.82 -3.00
N ALA A 116 -3.64 -5.89 -3.95
CA ALA A 116 -3.88 -4.48 -3.69
C ALA A 116 -5.30 -4.26 -3.13
N LYS A 117 -6.29 -5.00 -3.64
CA LYS A 117 -7.65 -5.00 -3.07
C LYS A 117 -7.67 -5.44 -1.61
N ILE A 118 -6.98 -6.53 -1.27
CA ILE A 118 -6.93 -7.03 0.10
C ILE A 118 -6.21 -6.04 1.03
N ILE A 119 -5.10 -5.48 0.56
CA ILE A 119 -4.32 -4.46 1.30
C ILE A 119 -5.20 -3.23 1.54
N GLY A 120 -5.83 -2.69 0.50
CA GLY A 120 -6.70 -1.51 0.62
C GLY A 120 -7.89 -1.70 1.57
N ILE A 121 -8.45 -2.92 1.64
CA ILE A 121 -9.49 -3.25 2.64
C ILE A 121 -8.90 -3.29 4.06
N ALA A 122 -7.69 -3.84 4.21
CA ALA A 122 -7.01 -3.96 5.50
C ALA A 122 -6.48 -2.63 6.05
N ASP A 123 -6.23 -1.66 5.16
CA ASP A 123 -5.69 -0.32 5.43
C ASP A 123 -6.76 0.77 5.68
N THR A 124 -8.05 0.45 5.52
CA THR A 124 -9.15 1.44 5.65
C THR A 124 -9.32 2.01 7.06
#